data_AF-A0A3S3HJU5-F1
#
_entry.id   AF-A0A3S3HJU5-F1
#
_cell.length_a   1.000
_cell.length_b   1.000
_cell.length_c   1.000
_cell.angle_alpha   90.00
_cell.angle_beta   90.00
_cell.angle_gamma   90.00
#
_symmetry.space_group_name_H-M   'P 1'
#
loop_
_entity.id
_entity.type
_entity.pdbx_description
1 polymer ?
#
loop_
_entity_poly.entity_id
_entity_poly.type
_entity_poly.pdbx_seq_one_letter_code
_entity_poly.pdbx_strand_id
1 'polypeptide(L)'
;MFLRRNSLLFAVLAILPLGGCASWQKPALSVQETSSPELLSADQIDPAMRERILREVGQDVQERALRDEVKQHPDNVDAAIRLTNALVGQKRPHEAVEVLDSVLVAAPGNVRALNAKGVILDIEGRHDAAQALYRRALENEPGNQMVQHNFNLSLAFNGKSKQPRLARSQ
;
A
#
# COMPACT_ATOMS: atom_id res chain seq x y z
N MET A 1 6.34 23.86 73.75
CA MET A 1 6.44 23.28 75.11
C MET A 1 5.08 22.67 75.45
N PHE A 2 5.07 21.34 75.64
CA PHE A 2 4.07 20.48 76.30
C PHE A 2 2.56 20.46 75.92
N LEU A 3 2.17 19.27 75.43
CA LEU A 3 0.94 18.48 75.61
C LEU A 3 -0.07 18.95 76.69
N ARG A 4 -1.37 18.84 76.37
CA ARG A 4 -2.29 17.97 77.13
C ARG A 4 -3.54 17.55 76.34
N ARG A 5 -3.91 16.29 76.56
CA ARG A 5 -5.02 15.50 76.01
C ARG A 5 -6.19 15.48 77.02
N ASN A 6 -7.36 15.00 76.58
CA ASN A 6 -8.61 14.67 77.30
C ASN A 6 -9.65 15.81 77.42
N SER A 7 -10.97 15.61 77.28
CA SER A 7 -11.78 14.40 77.16
C SER A 7 -13.14 14.70 76.51
N LEU A 8 -13.57 13.75 75.68
CA LEU A 8 -14.93 13.29 75.36
C LEU A 8 -16.12 13.98 76.06
N LEU A 9 -17.04 14.49 75.24
CA LEU A 9 -18.49 14.42 75.50
C LEU A 9 -19.19 14.13 74.16
N PHE A 10 -19.74 12.93 74.08
CA PHE A 10 -20.57 12.45 72.97
C PHE A 10 -21.88 13.24 72.95
N ALA A 11 -22.19 13.85 71.81
CA ALA A 11 -23.56 14.18 71.43
C ALA A 11 -23.80 13.63 70.03
N VAL A 12 -24.48 12.48 69.98
CA VAL A 12 -24.95 11.84 68.75
C VAL A 12 -26.08 12.70 68.20
N LEU A 13 -25.79 13.50 67.18
CA LEU A 13 -26.82 14.17 66.38
C LEU A 13 -27.12 13.28 65.17
N ALA A 14 -28.31 12.70 65.15
CA ALA A 14 -28.80 11.88 64.04
C ALA A 14 -28.88 12.72 62.76
N ILE A 15 -27.98 12.48 61.82
CA ILE A 15 -28.04 13.03 60.46
C ILE A 15 -28.93 12.08 59.64
N LEU A 16 -30.15 12.51 59.35
CA LEU A 16 -31.01 11.91 58.33
C LEU A 16 -30.32 12.05 56.97
N PRO A 17 -30.06 10.97 56.20
CA PRO A 17 -29.60 11.11 54.84
C PRO A 17 -30.80 11.50 53.97
N LEU A 18 -30.86 12.77 53.56
CA LEU A 18 -31.59 13.13 52.34
C LEU A 18 -30.85 12.44 51.18
N GLY A 19 -31.32 11.26 50.82
CA GLY A 19 -30.93 10.57 49.59
C GLY A 19 -31.39 11.37 48.38
N GLY A 20 -30.64 12.41 48.03
CA GLY A 20 -30.76 13.11 46.76
C GLY A 20 -29.93 12.39 45.71
N CYS A 21 -30.54 11.47 44.95
CA CYS A 21 -29.94 10.97 43.73
C CYS A 21 -29.91 12.11 42.70
N ALA A 22 -28.77 12.79 42.55
CA ALA A 22 -28.50 13.59 41.38
C ALA A 22 -28.35 12.62 40.20
N SER A 23 -29.42 12.41 39.44
CA SER A 23 -29.42 11.63 38.21
C SER A 23 -28.58 12.36 37.15
N TRP A 24 -27.40 11.83 36.87
CA TRP A 24 -26.58 12.26 35.73
C TRP A 24 -27.26 11.81 34.44
N GLN A 25 -28.16 12.62 33.91
CA GLN A 25 -28.72 12.41 32.58
C GLN A 25 -27.64 12.74 31.54
N LYS A 26 -26.89 11.74 31.09
CA LYS A 26 -26.12 11.89 29.84
C LYS A 26 -27.14 12.10 28.72
N PRO A 27 -27.05 13.14 27.88
CA PRO A 27 -27.87 13.21 26.69
C PRO A 27 -27.54 11.97 25.87
N ALA A 28 -28.52 11.07 25.76
CA ALA A 28 -28.43 9.92 24.90
C ALA A 28 -28.36 10.46 23.47
N LEU A 29 -27.14 10.63 22.96
CA LEU A 29 -26.93 10.53 21.53
C LEU A 29 -27.41 9.13 21.17
N SER A 30 -28.63 9.05 20.65
CA SER A 30 -29.17 7.86 20.04
C SER A 30 -28.27 7.56 18.85
N VAL A 31 -27.23 6.77 19.10
CA VAL A 31 -26.58 6.02 18.04
C VAL A 31 -27.67 5.06 17.60
N GLN A 32 -28.34 5.36 16.48
CA GLN A 32 -29.05 4.33 15.75
C GLN A 32 -27.99 3.28 15.42
N GLU A 33 -28.00 2.19 16.18
CA GLU A 33 -27.38 0.93 15.79
C GLU A 33 -28.06 0.54 14.49
N THR A 34 -27.48 0.98 13.36
CA THR A 34 -27.77 0.35 12.09
C THR A 34 -27.42 -1.11 12.30
N SER A 35 -28.38 -2.00 12.09
CA SER A 35 -28.18 -3.44 12.12
C SER A 35 -26.83 -3.78 11.50
N SER A 36 -25.96 -4.47 12.25
CA SER A 36 -24.71 -5.01 11.72
C SER A 36 -25.01 -5.59 10.33
N PRO A 37 -24.29 -5.19 9.27
CA PRO A 37 -24.56 -5.69 7.94
C PRO A 37 -24.58 -7.22 8.03
N GLU A 38 -25.70 -7.82 7.65
CA GLU A 38 -25.91 -9.26 7.73
C GLU A 38 -24.79 -9.91 6.90
N LEU A 39 -23.80 -10.48 7.60
CA LEU A 39 -22.67 -11.13 6.96
C LEU A 39 -23.23 -12.35 6.23
N LEU A 40 -23.15 -12.34 4.90
CA LEU A 40 -23.56 -13.46 4.05
C LEU A 40 -22.97 -14.75 4.62
N SER A 41 -23.84 -15.69 4.94
CA SER A 41 -23.42 -16.98 5.45
C SER A 41 -22.67 -17.74 4.35
N ALA A 42 -21.72 -18.61 4.71
CA ALA A 42 -20.81 -19.26 3.76
C ALA A 42 -21.54 -20.07 2.66
N ASP A 43 -22.76 -20.53 2.95
CA ASP A 43 -23.69 -21.20 2.04
C ASP A 43 -24.40 -20.26 1.05
N GLN A 44 -24.50 -18.97 1.37
CA GLN A 44 -25.14 -17.94 0.55
C GLN A 44 -24.19 -17.32 -0.49
N ILE A 45 -22.88 -17.61 -0.41
CA ILE A 45 -21.89 -17.11 -1.36
C ILE A 45 -21.74 -18.14 -2.49
N ASP A 46 -22.15 -17.76 -3.69
CA ASP A 46 -21.95 -18.58 -4.89
C ASP A 46 -20.45 -18.95 -5.05
N PRO A 47 -20.12 -20.17 -5.52
CA PRO A 47 -18.74 -20.62 -5.66
C PRO A 47 -17.82 -19.67 -6.45
N ALA A 48 -18.33 -19.02 -7.50
CA ALA A 48 -17.56 -18.06 -8.30
C ALA A 48 -17.27 -16.77 -7.52
N MET A 49 -18.25 -16.25 -6.77
CA MET A 49 -18.05 -15.14 -5.85
C MET A 49 -17.02 -15.49 -4.77
N ARG A 50 -17.12 -16.68 -4.17
CA ARG A 50 -16.16 -17.17 -3.16
C ARG A 50 -14.75 -17.21 -3.73
N GLU A 51 -14.57 -17.81 -4.90
CA GLU A 51 -13.27 -17.90 -5.55
C GLU A 51 -12.68 -16.52 -5.84
N ARG A 52 -13.50 -15.58 -6.31
CA ARG A 52 -13.08 -14.18 -6.51
C ARG A 52 -12.65 -13.54 -5.19
N ILE A 53 -13.45 -13.64 -4.13
CA ILE A 53 -13.10 -13.08 -2.81
C ILE A 53 -11.78 -13.67 -2.31
N LEU A 54 -11.60 -14.99 -2.38
CA LEU A 54 -10.37 -15.64 -1.94
C LEU A 54 -9.17 -15.20 -2.78
N ARG A 55 -9.34 -14.99 -4.08
CA ARG A 55 -8.30 -14.43 -4.96
C ARG A 55 -7.94 -13.01 -4.56
N GLU A 56 -8.92 -12.12 -4.39
CA GLU A 56 -8.67 -10.72 -3.99
C GLU A 56 -8.02 -10.64 -2.60
N VAL A 57 -8.58 -11.32 -1.60
CA VAL A 57 -8.01 -11.37 -0.24
C VAL A 57 -6.61 -11.99 -0.24
N GLY A 58 -6.40 -13.05 -1.02
CA GLY A 58 -5.08 -13.68 -1.16
C GLY A 58 -4.04 -12.75 -1.80
N GLN A 59 -4.44 -11.97 -2.81
CA GLN A 59 -3.59 -10.96 -3.46
C GLN A 59 -3.21 -9.85 -2.47
N ASP A 60 -4.15 -9.37 -1.66
CA ASP A 60 -3.89 -8.35 -0.63
C ASP A 60 -2.87 -8.82 0.42
N VAL A 61 -3.01 -10.06 0.91
CA VAL A 61 -2.07 -10.64 1.88
C VAL A 61 -0.69 -10.81 1.25
N GLN A 62 -0.63 -11.31 0.02
CA GLN A 62 0.63 -11.51 -0.69
C GLN A 62 1.35 -10.19 -0.98
N GLU A 63 0.62 -9.13 -1.37
CA GLU A 63 1.17 -7.79 -1.58
C GLU A 63 1.72 -7.22 -0.28
N ARG A 64 0.98 -7.33 0.84
CA ARG A 64 1.46 -6.85 2.14
C ARG A 64 2.75 -7.53 2.56
N ALA A 65 2.81 -8.85 2.46
CA ALA A 65 4.02 -9.61 2.78
C ALA A 65 5.22 -9.16 1.94
N LEU A 66 5.00 -8.92 0.64
CA LEU A 66 6.00 -8.41 -0.29
C LEU A 66 6.47 -6.99 0.07
N ARG A 67 5.56 -6.09 0.45
CA ARG A 67 5.90 -4.73 0.90
C ARG A 67 6.76 -4.76 2.16
N ASP A 68 6.43 -5.65 3.09
CA ASP A 68 7.20 -5.78 4.33
C ASP A 68 8.59 -6.35 4.07
N GLU A 69 8.72 -7.33 3.15
CA GLU A 69 10.01 -7.86 2.71
C GLU A 69 10.89 -6.78 2.08
N VAL A 70 10.34 -5.98 1.16
CA VAL A 70 11.07 -4.86 0.52
C VAL A 70 11.49 -3.80 1.54
N LYS A 71 10.66 -3.50 2.55
CA LYS A 71 11.02 -2.56 3.62
C LYS A 71 12.16 -3.07 4.48
N GLN A 72 12.18 -4.37 4.79
CA GLN A 72 13.21 -4.98 5.61
C GLN A 72 14.53 -5.15 4.84
N HIS A 73 14.43 -5.39 3.54
CA HIS A 73 15.55 -5.64 2.65
C HIS A 73 15.44 -4.77 1.39
N PRO A 74 15.77 -3.47 1.48
CA PRO A 74 15.60 -2.52 0.37
C PRO A 74 16.53 -2.81 -0.83
N ASP A 75 17.53 -3.66 -0.66
CA ASP A 75 18.42 -4.16 -1.71
C ASP A 75 17.95 -5.49 -2.33
N ASN A 76 16.89 -6.12 -1.80
CA ASN A 76 16.30 -7.34 -2.33
C ASN A 76 15.45 -7.03 -3.57
N VAL A 77 16.13 -6.98 -4.72
CA VAL A 77 15.51 -6.70 -6.02
C VAL A 77 14.51 -7.78 -6.44
N ASP A 78 14.69 -9.03 -6.01
CA ASP A 78 13.77 -10.12 -6.35
C ASP A 78 12.39 -9.91 -5.71
N ALA A 79 12.36 -9.55 -4.42
CA ALA A 79 11.12 -9.18 -3.73
C ALA A 79 10.46 -7.96 -4.39
N ALA A 80 11.25 -6.94 -4.71
CA ALA A 80 10.75 -5.75 -5.38
C ALA A 80 10.14 -6.06 -6.76
N ILE A 81 10.78 -6.90 -7.57
CA ILE A 81 10.24 -7.32 -8.88
C ILE A 81 8.93 -8.09 -8.73
N ARG A 82 8.84 -8.99 -7.75
CA ARG A 82 7.59 -9.72 -7.47
C ARG A 82 6.47 -8.76 -7.08
N LEU A 83 6.74 -7.78 -6.22
CA LEU A 83 5.80 -6.74 -5.83
C LEU A 83 5.37 -5.89 -7.03
N THR A 84 6.32 -5.42 -7.85
CA THR A 84 6.01 -4.59 -9.01
C THR A 84 5.17 -5.32 -10.04
N ASN A 85 5.43 -6.61 -10.26
CA ASN A 85 4.62 -7.43 -11.17
C ASN A 85 3.18 -7.59 -10.66
N ALA A 86 3.00 -7.80 -9.36
CA ALA A 86 1.67 -7.83 -8.74
C ALA A 86 0.94 -6.50 -8.91
N LEU A 87 1.61 -5.37 -8.64
CA LEU A 87 1.04 -4.03 -8.78
C LEU A 87 0.68 -3.69 -10.22
N VAL A 88 1.53 -4.03 -11.20
CA VAL A 88 1.23 -3.86 -12.63
C VAL A 88 0.03 -4.71 -13.04
N GLY A 89 -0.05 -5.97 -12.58
CA GLY A 89 -1.20 -6.84 -12.82
C GLY A 89 -2.52 -6.27 -12.27
N GLN A 90 -2.43 -5.53 -11.15
CA GLN A 90 -3.54 -4.79 -10.55
C GLN A 90 -3.79 -3.40 -11.17
N LYS A 91 -3.13 -3.06 -12.28
CA LYS A 91 -3.22 -1.75 -12.96
C LYS A 91 -2.79 -0.58 -12.07
N ARG A 92 -1.82 -0.81 -11.18
CA ARG A 92 -1.20 0.20 -10.28
C ARG A 92 0.28 0.42 -10.64
N PRO A 93 0.63 0.80 -11.89
CA PRO A 93 2.02 0.94 -12.33
C PRO A 93 2.78 2.07 -11.62
N HIS A 94 2.09 3.13 -11.18
CA HIS A 94 2.70 4.23 -10.41
C HIS A 94 3.31 3.75 -9.09
N GLU A 95 2.60 2.92 -8.32
CA GLU A 95 3.14 2.35 -7.08
C GLU A 95 4.30 1.39 -7.35
N ALA A 96 4.25 0.67 -8.48
CA ALA A 96 5.36 -0.19 -8.89
C ALA A 96 6.64 0.64 -9.16
N VAL A 97 6.50 1.82 -9.78
CA VAL A 97 7.63 2.74 -9.96
C VAL A 97 8.18 3.22 -8.61
N GLU A 98 7.33 3.57 -7.64
CA GLU A 98 7.76 4.00 -6.30
C GLU A 98 8.56 2.91 -5.56
N VAL A 99 8.11 1.65 -5.67
CA VAL A 99 8.85 0.51 -5.12
C VAL A 99 10.24 0.43 -5.71
N LEU A 100 10.37 0.52 -7.04
CA LEU A 100 11.69 0.46 -7.70
C LEU A 100 12.55 1.68 -7.41
N ASP A 101 11.94 2.85 -7.21
CA ASP A 101 12.68 4.03 -6.78
C ASP A 101 13.30 3.85 -5.40
N SER A 102 12.57 3.25 -4.45
CA SER A 102 13.13 2.94 -3.12
C SER A 102 14.33 1.99 -3.20
N VAL A 103 14.26 0.97 -4.07
CA VAL A 103 15.37 0.03 -4.30
C VAL A 103 16.55 0.74 -4.96
N LEU A 104 16.31 1.62 -5.93
CA LEU A 104 17.35 2.36 -6.63
C LEU A 104 18.01 3.43 -5.75
N VAL A 105 17.38 3.85 -4.64
CA VAL A 105 18.06 4.65 -3.61
C VAL A 105 19.14 3.81 -2.92
N ALA A 106 18.84 2.56 -2.57
CA ALA A 106 19.79 1.66 -1.92
C ALA A 106 20.85 1.10 -2.88
N ALA A 107 20.46 0.82 -4.14
CA ALA A 107 21.33 0.25 -5.17
C ALA A 107 21.19 1.00 -6.52
N PRO A 108 21.78 2.21 -6.66
CA PRO A 108 21.55 3.10 -7.81
C PRO A 108 21.97 2.56 -9.19
N GLY A 109 22.88 1.59 -9.22
CA GLY A 109 23.37 0.92 -10.42
C GLY A 109 22.76 -0.46 -10.66
N ASN A 110 21.76 -0.87 -9.88
CA ASN A 110 21.20 -2.21 -10.03
C ASN A 110 20.50 -2.36 -11.39
N VAL A 111 21.12 -3.15 -12.28
CA VAL A 111 20.69 -3.35 -13.66
C VAL A 111 19.27 -3.91 -13.74
N ARG A 112 18.91 -4.85 -12.86
CA ARG A 112 17.58 -5.48 -12.85
C ARG A 112 16.49 -4.50 -12.43
N ALA A 113 16.75 -3.68 -11.41
CA ALA A 113 15.80 -2.66 -10.94
C ALA A 113 15.62 -1.52 -11.99
N LEU A 114 16.72 -1.04 -12.59
CA LEU A 114 16.69 -0.06 -13.68
C LEU A 114 15.89 -0.59 -14.88
N ASN A 115 16.12 -1.84 -15.27
CA ASN A 115 15.40 -2.49 -16.35
C ASN A 115 13.91 -2.64 -16.03
N ALA A 116 13.56 -3.14 -14.84
CA ALA A 116 12.17 -3.31 -14.43
C ALA A 116 11.40 -1.98 -14.45
N LYS A 117 12.03 -0.90 -13.97
CA LYS A 117 11.41 0.44 -13.99
C LYS A 117 11.25 0.95 -15.43
N GLY A 118 12.24 0.69 -16.29
CA GLY A 118 12.16 0.99 -17.72
C GLY A 118 10.96 0.31 -18.39
N VAL A 119 10.76 -0.99 -18.14
CA VAL A 119 9.65 -1.77 -18.70
C VAL A 119 8.30 -1.19 -18.28
N ILE A 120 8.15 -0.81 -17.01
CA ILE A 120 6.91 -0.22 -16.50
C ILE A 120 6.65 1.13 -17.16
N LEU A 121 7.68 1.97 -17.33
CA LEU A 121 7.54 3.26 -18.02
C LEU A 121 7.17 3.10 -19.49
N ASP A 122 7.67 2.06 -20.18
CA ASP A 122 7.24 1.74 -21.55
C ASP A 122 5.76 1.34 -21.62
N ILE A 123 5.28 0.55 -20.64
CA ILE A 123 3.85 0.19 -20.53
C ILE A 123 2.99 1.46 -20.36
N GLU A 124 3.49 2.46 -19.64
CA GLU A 124 2.84 3.77 -19.46
C GLU A 124 3.02 4.72 -20.67
N GLY A 125 3.70 4.29 -21.75
CA GLY A 125 3.97 5.12 -22.93
C GLY A 125 5.07 6.18 -22.73
N ARG A 126 5.78 6.16 -21.60
CA ARG A 126 6.85 7.09 -21.23
C ARG A 126 8.21 6.62 -21.79
N HIS A 127 8.25 6.36 -23.09
CA HIS A 127 9.38 5.72 -23.77
C HIS A 127 10.71 6.47 -23.60
N ASP A 128 10.72 7.80 -23.69
CA ASP A 128 11.96 8.58 -23.54
C ASP A 128 12.58 8.40 -22.13
N ALA A 129 11.74 8.28 -21.09
CA ALA A 129 12.19 8.01 -19.72
C ALA A 129 12.67 6.57 -19.53
N ALA A 130 11.96 5.59 -20.11
CA ALA A 130 12.39 4.19 -20.12
C ALA A 130 13.77 4.03 -20.77
N GLN A 131 13.98 4.67 -21.93
CA GLN A 131 15.24 4.64 -22.68
C GLN A 131 16.43 5.21 -21.89
N ALA A 132 16.20 6.26 -21.09
CA ALA A 132 17.22 6.78 -20.19
C ALA A 132 17.63 5.74 -19.13
N LEU A 133 16.68 4.98 -18.58
CA LEU A 133 16.96 3.93 -17.60
C LEU A 133 17.68 2.74 -18.23
N TYR A 134 17.28 2.31 -19.42
CA TYR A 134 17.99 1.23 -20.12
C TYR A 134 19.43 1.62 -20.46
N ARG A 135 19.67 2.87 -20.88
CA ARG A 135 21.03 3.37 -21.11
C ARG A 135 21.87 3.28 -19.83
N ARG A 136 21.34 3.77 -18.71
CA ARG A 136 22.01 3.64 -17.39
C ARG A 136 22.27 2.18 -17.02
N ALA A 137 21.32 1.28 -17.27
CA ALA A 137 21.50 -0.14 -16.99
C ALA A 137 22.63 -0.74 -17.85
N LEU A 138 22.71 -0.38 -19.14
CA LEU A 138 23.77 -0.80 -20.05
C LEU A 138 25.12 -0.14 -19.78
N GLU A 139 25.16 1.05 -19.17
CA GLU A 139 26.41 1.65 -18.67
C GLU A 139 27.01 0.80 -17.53
N ASN A 140 26.15 0.21 -16.68
CA ASN A 140 26.59 -0.68 -15.59
C ASN A 140 26.92 -2.09 -16.09
N GLU A 141 26.14 -2.62 -17.04
CA GLU A 141 26.37 -3.94 -17.64
C GLU A 141 26.15 -3.91 -19.16
N PRO A 142 27.18 -3.56 -19.95
CA PRO A 142 27.06 -3.38 -21.40
C PRO A 142 26.59 -4.62 -22.17
N GLY A 143 26.88 -5.81 -21.65
CA GLY A 143 26.54 -7.11 -22.26
C GLY A 143 25.17 -7.66 -21.88
N ASN A 144 24.35 -6.93 -21.10
CA ASN A 144 23.09 -7.47 -20.62
C ASN A 144 22.05 -7.61 -21.74
N GLN A 145 21.89 -8.82 -22.27
CA GLN A 145 21.02 -9.09 -23.43
C GLN A 145 19.54 -8.77 -23.15
N MET A 146 19.07 -8.97 -21.92
CA MET A 146 17.69 -8.66 -21.54
C MET A 146 17.43 -7.15 -21.63
N VAL A 147 18.35 -6.33 -21.11
CA VAL A 147 18.22 -4.87 -21.18
C VAL A 147 18.34 -4.38 -22.63
N GLN A 148 19.27 -4.92 -23.40
CA GLN A 148 19.40 -4.58 -24.83
C GLN A 148 18.12 -4.89 -25.60
N HIS A 149 17.51 -6.05 -25.34
CA HIS A 149 16.24 -6.42 -25.96
C HIS A 149 15.11 -5.42 -25.64
N ASN A 150 14.92 -5.11 -24.36
CA ASN A 150 13.88 -4.16 -23.92
C ASN A 150 14.14 -2.75 -24.47
N PHE A 151 15.40 -2.31 -24.51
CA PHE A 151 15.76 -1.02 -25.06
C PHE A 151 15.42 -0.93 -26.56
N ASN A 152 15.75 -1.96 -27.33
CA ASN A 152 15.44 -2.02 -28.76
C ASN A 152 13.92 -2.01 -29.01
N LEU A 153 13.14 -2.71 -28.19
CA LEU A 153 11.67 -2.66 -28.25
C LEU A 153 11.14 -1.25 -27.97
N SER A 154 11.65 -0.59 -26.93
CA SER A 154 11.28 0.78 -26.58
C SER A 154 11.58 1.78 -27.72
N LEU A 155 12.75 1.65 -28.35
CA LEU A 155 13.13 2.48 -29.50
C LEU A 155 12.15 2.31 -30.67
N ALA A 156 11.72 1.07 -30.94
CA ALA A 156 10.76 0.78 -31.99
C ALA A 156 9.37 1.38 -31.71
N PHE A 157 8.91 1.41 -30.44
CA PHE A 157 7.64 2.05 -30.08
C PHE A 157 7.68 3.57 -30.24
N ASN A 158 8.77 4.22 -29.82
CA ASN A 158 8.94 5.67 -29.93
C ASN A 158 9.06 6.13 -31.39
N GLY A 159 9.67 5.31 -32.27
CA GLY A 159 9.76 5.60 -33.70
C GLY A 159 8.39 5.58 -34.41
N LYS A 160 7.46 4.73 -33.97
CA LYS A 160 6.10 4.65 -34.55
C LYS A 160 5.18 5.77 -34.06
N SER A 161 5.37 6.27 -32.84
CA SER A 161 4.57 7.40 -32.31
C SER A 161 5.04 8.76 -32.84
N LYS A 162 6.34 8.91 -33.15
CA LYS A 162 6.94 10.14 -33.69
C LYS A 162 6.83 10.29 -35.22
N GLN A 163 6.50 9.23 -35.96
CA GLN A 163 6.14 9.37 -37.37
C GLN A 163 4.85 10.18 -37.48
N PRO A 164 4.82 11.32 -38.22
CA PRO A 164 3.57 11.97 -38.55
C PRO A 164 2.70 10.92 -39.24
N ARG A 165 1.52 10.62 -38.69
CA ARG A 165 0.53 9.86 -39.44
C ARG A 165 0.26 10.69 -40.69
N LEU A 166 0.84 10.29 -41.82
CA LEU A 166 0.47 10.84 -43.11
C LEU A 166 -1.04 10.63 -43.19
N ALA A 167 -1.78 11.72 -42.99
CA ALA A 167 -3.22 11.74 -43.13
C ALA A 167 -3.46 11.21 -44.53
N ARG A 168 -4.04 10.01 -44.63
CA ARG A 168 -4.50 9.49 -45.91
C ARG A 168 -5.61 10.43 -46.35
N SER A 169 -5.25 11.40 -47.18
CA SER A 169 -6.18 12.18 -47.98
C SER A 169 -6.97 11.19 -48.83
N GLN A 170 -8.27 11.12 -48.56
CA GLN A 170 -9.24 10.56 -49.51
C GLN A 170 -9.42 11.53 -50.67
#